data_AF-A0A8T8E7G2-F1
#
_entry.id   AF-A0A8T8E7G2-F1
#
_cell.length_a   1.000
_cell.length_b   1.000
_cell.length_c   1.000
_cell.angle_alpha   90.00
_cell.angle_beta   90.00
_cell.angle_gamma   90.00
#
_symmetry.space_group_name_H-M   'P 1'
#
loop_
_entity.id
_entity.type
_entity.pdbx_description
1 polymer ?
#
loop_
_entity_poly.entity_id
_entity_poly.type
_entity_poly.pdbx_seq_one_letter_code
_entity_poly.pdbx_strand_id
1 'polypeptide(L)'
;MTSLRSTAVIVTFLAVSGGIFTHATGVATAAPNSSTAVPDDGPVDRINETRFPVLWSEDPDHGDRSSTEFESDESTITEFSARLADSTDVSFEEPPEAVETWNSGDIQDFSPGDEERSVHPEGARLENGRYIRDAHASVFAVQPSTVLHAGNSSARYIAPAGEVLAITDYRVRVPDDDTNGSVRHQWSINETAIDGVELRTDDRVLDSDTSHRSVLEYSGLSGTQNLTVAVDISVRLNHKKRTCDEYDNDSNPCDSSWETETEYPTEQVTVTDSRRVVVNQFDRNNGKRVTFENANRTGAVIHPGAMWSTVDVDSDARLRGNWRFYSAGVDGWHTMVSRTETNTTQTNSSVRPAQVHAVPTQNQPDMPSEATAAAEPPLVIENVWGKERDGPSLSDKIDITPVDRYVNTTSVAVRSETLPPVSFDEMTVHGIVHGQSRTVSINDNGTVRDSNLELSVLEANASGAVVQTTVTEKKTGDPITTGRVTVGNQSAAVNASGMAVIELEERPSSVVDGQYTPEDWWRTEHLYSAAEARTTVPPEYPTFQKLVQLVLVTLLWFLPAALAVYGFDYLTDGAALGLRKQQ
;
A
#
# COMPACT_ATOMS: atom_id res chain seq x y z
N MET A 1 -71.49 -7.05 -12.83
CA MET A 1 -70.12 -7.56 -13.04
C MET A 1 -69.26 -7.09 -11.89
N THR A 2 -68.65 -8.07 -11.24
CA THR A 2 -67.78 -8.10 -10.06
C THR A 2 -67.01 -6.82 -9.70
N SER A 3 -67.27 -6.36 -8.48
CA SER A 3 -66.38 -5.55 -7.63
C SER A 3 -65.65 -6.50 -6.68
N LEU A 4 -64.34 -6.37 -6.52
CA LEU A 4 -63.58 -7.02 -5.47
C LEU A 4 -62.77 -5.95 -4.72
N ARG A 5 -63.17 -5.72 -3.47
CA ARG A 5 -62.44 -4.98 -2.45
C ARG A 5 -61.84 -5.99 -1.46
N SER A 6 -60.64 -5.68 -1.01
CA SER A 6 -59.88 -6.34 0.04
C SER A 6 -60.67 -6.52 1.34
N THR A 7 -60.48 -7.64 2.01
CA THR A 7 -60.89 -7.86 3.40
C THR A 7 -59.73 -8.49 4.17
N ALA A 8 -59.33 -7.78 5.22
CA ALA A 8 -58.44 -8.27 6.26
C ALA A 8 -59.20 -9.29 7.13
N VAL A 9 -58.53 -10.37 7.50
CA VAL A 9 -59.05 -11.38 8.42
C VAL A 9 -58.25 -11.33 9.71
N ILE A 10 -58.92 -10.87 10.77
CA ILE A 10 -58.51 -11.01 12.17
C ILE A 10 -58.98 -12.40 12.61
N VAL A 11 -58.06 -13.23 13.09
CA VAL A 11 -58.40 -14.45 13.83
C VAL A 11 -57.86 -14.32 15.24
N THR A 12 -58.81 -14.08 16.15
CA THR A 12 -58.66 -14.21 17.60
C THR A 12 -58.83 -15.69 17.95
N PHE A 13 -57.84 -16.31 18.58
CA PHE A 13 -58.00 -17.63 19.20
C PHE A 13 -57.92 -17.54 20.73
N LEU A 14 -58.92 -18.16 21.36
CA LEU A 14 -59.20 -18.19 22.79
C LEU A 14 -58.07 -18.82 23.62
N ALA A 15 -57.87 -18.22 24.79
CA ALA A 15 -57.20 -18.83 25.93
C ALA A 15 -58.05 -19.99 26.50
N VAL A 16 -57.43 -21.16 26.66
CA VAL A 16 -57.87 -22.20 27.60
C VAL A 16 -56.72 -22.44 28.56
N SER A 17 -56.99 -22.18 29.83
CA SER A 17 -56.14 -22.37 30.98
C SER A 17 -55.93 -23.85 31.30
N GLY A 18 -54.67 -24.27 31.37
CA GLY A 18 -54.24 -25.56 31.89
C GLY A 18 -52.79 -25.45 32.35
N GLY A 19 -52.58 -25.30 33.66
CA GLY A 19 -51.25 -25.11 34.24
C GLY A 19 -50.40 -26.37 34.15
N ILE A 20 -49.22 -26.24 33.55
CA ILE A 20 -48.08 -27.11 33.76
C ILE A 20 -46.92 -26.19 34.10
N PHE A 21 -46.40 -26.31 35.32
CA PHE A 21 -45.17 -25.65 35.75
C PHE A 21 -43.98 -26.31 35.04
N THR A 22 -43.65 -25.85 33.84
CA THR A 22 -42.32 -26.07 33.26
C THR A 22 -41.42 -24.96 33.76
N HIS A 23 -40.48 -25.30 34.65
CA HIS A 23 -39.32 -24.45 34.94
C HIS A 23 -38.46 -24.39 33.67
N ALA A 24 -38.78 -23.45 32.78
CA ALA A 24 -37.85 -23.02 31.75
C ALA A 24 -36.81 -22.15 32.45
N THR A 25 -35.68 -22.74 32.83
CA THR A 25 -34.45 -21.98 33.05
C THR A 25 -34.09 -21.35 31.72
N GLY A 26 -34.56 -20.12 31.50
CA GLY A 26 -34.12 -19.30 30.39
C GLY A 26 -32.62 -19.11 30.54
N VAL A 27 -31.86 -19.67 29.60
CA VAL A 27 -30.50 -19.19 29.33
C VAL A 27 -30.70 -17.76 28.87
N ALA A 28 -30.45 -16.80 29.76
CA ALA A 28 -30.32 -15.42 29.37
C ALA A 28 -29.07 -15.37 28.46
N THR A 29 -29.28 -15.36 27.15
CA THR A 29 -28.26 -14.88 26.23
C THR A 29 -28.07 -13.40 26.55
N ALA A 30 -27.08 -13.11 27.38
CA ALA A 30 -26.53 -11.77 27.47
C ALA A 30 -26.15 -11.35 26.04
N ALA A 31 -26.53 -10.13 25.65
CA ALA A 31 -26.11 -9.57 24.37
C ALA A 31 -24.57 -9.64 24.30
N PRO A 32 -23.98 -9.96 23.13
CA PRO A 32 -22.53 -9.95 22.98
C PRO A 32 -22.04 -8.53 23.25
N ASN A 33 -21.33 -8.34 24.36
CA ASN A 33 -20.49 -7.16 24.58
C ASN A 33 -19.25 -7.34 23.70
N SER A 34 -19.39 -7.12 22.39
CA SER A 34 -18.25 -6.94 21.49
C SER A 34 -18.01 -5.45 21.37
N SER A 35 -17.22 -4.89 22.27
CA SER A 35 -16.79 -3.50 22.16
C SER A 35 -15.61 -3.38 21.18
N THR A 36 -15.78 -2.57 20.14
CA THR A 36 -14.70 -2.12 19.25
C THR A 36 -14.05 -0.83 19.74
N ALA A 37 -14.48 -0.31 20.89
CA ALA A 37 -13.86 0.87 21.50
C ALA A 37 -12.39 0.59 21.82
N VAL A 38 -11.60 1.66 21.83
CA VAL A 38 -10.21 1.64 22.29
C VAL A 38 -10.15 1.01 23.69
N PRO A 39 -9.25 0.05 23.94
CA PRO A 39 -9.11 -0.56 25.27
C PRO A 39 -8.82 0.50 26.34
N ASP A 40 -9.51 0.42 27.48
CA ASP A 40 -9.37 1.38 28.60
C ASP A 40 -7.96 1.33 29.21
N ASP A 41 -7.33 0.17 29.16
CA ASP A 41 -5.95 -0.11 29.54
C ASP A 41 -5.14 -0.53 28.32
N GLY A 42 -4.07 0.20 28.04
CA GLY A 42 -3.05 -0.29 27.13
C GLY A 42 -2.15 -1.33 27.77
N PRO A 43 -1.35 -2.06 26.98
CA PRO A 43 -0.40 -3.02 27.52
C PRO A 43 0.49 -2.32 28.55
N VAL A 44 0.42 -2.81 29.79
CA VAL A 44 0.92 -2.14 30.99
C VAL A 44 2.36 -1.65 30.78
N ASP A 45 2.56 -0.33 30.86
CA ASP A 45 3.85 0.37 30.90
C ASP A 45 4.77 0.33 29.65
N ARG A 46 4.30 -0.04 28.45
CA ARG A 46 5.20 -0.16 27.28
C ARG A 46 4.95 0.75 26.08
N ILE A 47 3.76 1.35 25.96
CA ILE A 47 3.45 2.30 24.89
C ILE A 47 3.23 3.68 25.50
N ASN A 48 3.78 4.71 24.84
CA ASN A 48 3.54 6.09 25.24
C ASN A 48 2.04 6.40 25.21
N GLU A 49 1.50 6.99 26.28
CA GLU A 49 0.08 7.34 26.42
C GLU A 49 -0.43 8.22 25.27
N THR A 50 0.43 9.02 24.64
CA THR A 50 0.06 9.83 23.47
C THR A 50 -0.01 9.02 22.18
N ARG A 51 0.68 7.88 22.12
CA ARG A 51 0.75 7.01 20.96
C ARG A 51 -0.32 5.94 20.97
N PHE A 52 -0.71 5.47 22.15
CA PHE A 52 -1.63 4.36 22.33
C PHE A 52 -3.01 4.58 21.67
N PRO A 53 -3.71 5.72 21.88
CA PRO A 53 -5.06 5.90 21.32
C PRO A 53 -5.06 5.92 19.79
N VAL A 54 -4.03 6.52 19.18
CA VAL A 54 -3.93 6.69 17.72
C VAL A 54 -3.52 5.41 16.97
N LEU A 55 -3.27 4.29 17.68
CA LEU A 55 -2.99 3.00 17.07
C LEU A 55 -4.25 2.15 16.84
N TRP A 56 -5.41 2.62 17.30
CA TRP A 56 -6.66 1.90 17.14
C TRP A 56 -7.52 2.65 16.15
N SER A 57 -7.78 2.03 15.00
CA SER A 57 -8.61 2.61 13.92
C SER A 57 -9.93 1.90 13.69
N GLU A 58 -10.31 0.94 14.54
CA GLU A 58 -11.56 0.19 14.35
C GLU A 58 -12.73 0.73 15.19
N ASP A 59 -12.48 1.76 15.98
CA ASP A 59 -13.50 2.42 16.79
C ASP A 59 -14.39 3.34 15.94
N PRO A 60 -15.63 3.61 16.38
CA PRO A 60 -16.48 4.57 15.69
C PRO A 60 -15.96 6.00 15.85
N ASP A 61 -15.64 6.64 14.74
CA ASP A 61 -15.25 8.05 14.72
C ASP A 61 -16.41 9.00 15.01
N HIS A 62 -16.19 9.96 15.91
CA HIS A 62 -17.15 11.00 16.26
C HIS A 62 -16.80 12.33 15.55
N GLY A 63 -17.05 12.39 14.23
CA GLY A 63 -16.71 13.54 13.37
C GLY A 63 -17.42 14.88 13.67
N ASP A 64 -18.35 14.93 14.62
CA ASP A 64 -19.12 16.13 14.99
C ASP A 64 -18.51 16.93 16.15
N ARG A 65 -17.25 16.67 16.52
CA ARG A 65 -16.56 17.43 17.57
C ARG A 65 -16.31 18.88 17.18
N SER A 66 -16.65 19.81 18.07
CA SER A 66 -16.42 21.24 17.85
C SER A 66 -14.92 21.54 17.94
N SER A 67 -14.39 22.36 17.02
CA SER A 67 -13.02 22.92 17.11
C SER A 67 -12.66 23.50 18.49
N THR A 68 -13.64 24.06 19.21
CA THR A 68 -13.46 24.58 20.57
C THR A 68 -13.11 23.51 21.62
N GLU A 69 -13.40 22.24 21.35
CA GLU A 69 -12.98 21.10 22.18
C GLU A 69 -11.51 20.74 21.97
N PHE A 70 -10.88 21.19 20.89
CA PHE A 70 -9.43 21.08 20.65
C PHE A 70 -8.66 22.34 21.07
N GLU A 71 -9.34 23.49 21.19
CA GLU A 71 -8.77 24.77 21.63
C GLU A 71 -8.70 24.95 23.15
N SER A 72 -9.03 23.93 23.96
CA SER A 72 -8.91 24.05 25.41
C SER A 72 -7.44 24.22 25.82
N ASP A 73 -7.07 25.41 26.31
CA ASP A 73 -5.71 25.79 26.77
C ASP A 73 -5.12 24.86 27.87
N GLU A 74 -5.92 23.92 28.40
CA GLU A 74 -5.58 23.02 29.51
C GLU A 74 -5.48 21.53 29.12
N SER A 75 -5.69 21.16 27.84
CA SER A 75 -5.58 19.74 27.45
C SER A 75 -4.12 19.29 27.39
N THR A 76 -3.78 18.23 28.12
CA THR A 76 -2.48 17.57 27.99
C THR A 76 -2.31 16.97 26.59
N ILE A 77 -1.08 16.72 26.14
CA ILE A 77 -0.81 16.08 24.82
C ILE A 77 -1.50 14.70 24.74
N THR A 78 -1.61 13.98 25.86
CA THR A 78 -2.34 12.72 25.97
C THR A 78 -3.83 12.90 25.72
N GLU A 79 -4.46 13.88 26.37
CA GLU A 79 -5.88 14.18 26.14
C GLU A 79 -6.16 14.63 24.70
N PHE A 80 -5.26 15.43 24.12
CA PHE A 80 -5.36 15.81 22.71
C PHE A 80 -5.30 14.58 21.79
N SER A 81 -4.35 13.67 22.03
CA SER A 81 -4.16 12.47 21.22
C SER A 81 -5.36 11.52 21.31
N ALA A 82 -5.94 11.37 22.51
CA ALA A 82 -7.16 10.59 22.70
C ALA A 82 -8.38 11.22 22.02
N ARG A 83 -8.53 12.56 22.09
CA ARG A 83 -9.60 13.28 21.38
C ARG A 83 -9.46 13.19 19.86
N LEU A 84 -8.22 13.23 19.37
CA LEU A 84 -7.91 13.06 17.95
C LEU A 84 -8.31 11.66 17.48
N ALA A 85 -7.84 10.63 18.16
CA ALA A 85 -8.17 9.24 17.84
C ALA A 85 -9.69 8.99 17.84
N ASP A 86 -10.42 9.49 18.84
CA ASP A 86 -11.88 9.30 18.89
C ASP A 86 -12.66 10.18 17.87
N SER A 87 -11.97 11.06 17.12
CA SER A 87 -12.58 11.92 16.09
C SER A 87 -12.30 11.48 14.66
N THR A 88 -11.15 10.86 14.41
CA THR A 88 -10.67 10.45 13.09
C THR A 88 -9.47 9.53 13.22
N ASP A 89 -9.28 8.70 12.20
CA ASP A 89 -8.13 7.83 12.08
C ASP A 89 -6.82 8.54 11.75
N VAL A 90 -5.78 8.22 12.53
CA VAL A 90 -4.44 8.76 12.30
C VAL A 90 -3.63 7.83 11.40
N SER A 91 -3.31 8.32 10.20
CA SER A 91 -2.37 7.64 9.30
C SER A 91 -0.90 7.99 9.56
N PHE A 92 0.00 7.04 9.34
CA PHE A 92 1.45 7.15 9.51
C PHE A 92 2.19 7.10 8.16
N GLU A 93 3.34 7.74 8.12
CA GLU A 93 4.24 7.74 6.94
C GLU A 93 5.08 6.47 6.84
N GLU A 94 5.35 5.84 7.97
CA GLU A 94 6.13 4.62 8.09
C GLU A 94 5.34 3.60 8.93
N PRO A 95 5.57 2.29 8.71
CA PRO A 95 4.91 1.25 9.52
C PRO A 95 5.22 1.43 11.02
N PRO A 96 4.21 1.55 11.89
CA PRO A 96 4.43 1.90 13.28
C PRO A 96 5.00 0.72 14.10
N GLU A 97 6.23 0.87 14.63
CA GLU A 97 6.86 -0.06 15.58
C GLU A 97 5.97 -0.36 16.80
N ALA A 98 5.19 0.63 17.24
CA ALA A 98 4.39 0.54 18.46
C ALA A 98 3.36 -0.60 18.45
N VAL A 99 2.99 -1.14 17.27
CA VAL A 99 2.13 -2.32 17.15
C VAL A 99 2.83 -3.60 17.60
N GLU A 100 4.13 -3.76 17.33
CA GLU A 100 4.91 -4.89 17.83
C GLU A 100 5.01 -4.83 19.36
N THR A 101 5.33 -3.64 19.88
CA THR A 101 5.37 -3.38 21.33
C THR A 101 4.02 -3.65 21.99
N TRP A 102 2.92 -3.30 21.31
CA TRP A 102 1.57 -3.62 21.76
C TRP A 102 1.40 -5.11 21.93
N ASN A 103 1.56 -5.86 20.83
CA ASN A 103 1.26 -7.28 20.78
C ASN A 103 2.13 -8.09 21.76
N SER A 104 3.41 -7.73 21.89
CA SER A 104 4.33 -8.41 22.81
C SER A 104 4.01 -8.15 24.28
N GLY A 105 3.41 -6.99 24.60
CA GLY A 105 2.90 -6.69 25.93
C GLY A 105 1.55 -7.37 26.19
N ASP A 106 0.60 -7.15 25.29
CA ASP A 106 -0.79 -7.54 25.42
C ASP A 106 -0.98 -9.06 25.50
N ILE A 107 -0.18 -9.86 24.78
CA ILE A 107 -0.23 -11.34 24.91
C ILE A 107 0.03 -11.83 26.34
N GLN A 108 0.72 -11.04 27.18
CA GLN A 108 0.99 -11.41 28.57
C GLN A 108 -0.27 -11.37 29.44
N ASP A 109 -1.29 -10.61 29.03
CA ASP A 109 -2.57 -10.49 29.74
C ASP A 109 -3.52 -11.65 29.42
N PHE A 110 -3.13 -12.55 28.50
CA PHE A 110 -3.85 -13.80 28.27
C PHE A 110 -3.70 -14.73 29.48
N SER A 111 -4.83 -15.01 30.12
CA SER A 111 -4.94 -15.98 31.20
C SER A 111 -5.64 -17.24 30.69
N PRO A 112 -4.91 -18.37 30.48
CA PRO A 112 -5.55 -19.63 30.13
C PRO A 112 -6.44 -20.10 31.28
N GLY A 113 -7.34 -21.02 30.97
CA GLY A 113 -8.15 -21.70 31.96
C GLY A 113 -7.37 -22.77 32.73
N ASP A 114 -8.11 -23.77 33.19
CA ASP A 114 -7.59 -24.91 33.97
C ASP A 114 -8.08 -26.23 33.35
N GLU A 115 -7.88 -27.35 34.05
CA GLU A 115 -8.26 -28.67 33.53
C GLU A 115 -9.77 -28.79 33.25
N GLU A 116 -10.64 -28.00 33.88
CA GLU A 116 -12.09 -28.05 33.71
C GLU A 116 -12.64 -26.89 32.87
N ARG A 117 -11.84 -25.85 32.66
CA ARG A 117 -12.22 -24.60 32.01
C ARG A 117 -11.27 -24.26 30.88
N SER A 118 -11.78 -24.02 29.68
CA SER A 118 -11.00 -23.46 28.57
C SER A 118 -11.32 -21.98 28.37
N VAL A 119 -10.36 -21.22 27.85
CA VAL A 119 -10.49 -19.80 27.44
C VAL A 119 -9.96 -19.64 26.02
N HIS A 120 -10.73 -19.03 25.14
CA HIS A 120 -10.34 -18.84 23.74
C HIS A 120 -10.98 -17.57 23.15
N PRO A 121 -10.37 -16.94 22.13
CA PRO A 121 -11.02 -15.84 21.42
C PRO A 121 -12.27 -16.36 20.68
N GLU A 122 -13.26 -15.51 20.49
CA GLU A 122 -14.50 -15.90 19.81
C GLU A 122 -14.26 -16.44 18.39
N GLY A 123 -13.23 -15.93 17.70
CA GLY A 123 -12.82 -16.39 16.38
C GLY A 123 -12.05 -17.72 16.36
N ALA A 124 -11.78 -18.34 17.51
CA ALA A 124 -10.99 -19.57 17.59
C ALA A 124 -11.69 -20.75 16.89
N ARG A 125 -10.89 -21.57 16.18
CA ARG A 125 -11.33 -22.86 15.65
C ARG A 125 -11.09 -23.94 16.69
N LEU A 126 -12.19 -24.49 17.21
CA LEU A 126 -12.14 -25.47 18.29
C LEU A 126 -12.23 -26.89 17.74
N GLU A 127 -11.42 -27.78 18.31
CA GLU A 127 -11.49 -29.22 18.09
C GLU A 127 -11.82 -29.96 19.38
N ASN A 128 -12.50 -31.09 19.23
CA ASN A 128 -13.01 -31.89 20.33
C ASN A 128 -12.64 -33.36 20.12
N GLY A 129 -11.94 -33.92 21.09
CA GLY A 129 -11.66 -35.34 21.22
C GLY A 129 -12.72 -36.09 22.04
N ARG A 130 -12.33 -37.23 22.57
CA ARG A 130 -13.09 -38.05 23.52
C ARG A 130 -13.07 -37.42 24.92
N TYR A 131 -11.88 -37.12 25.42
CA TYR A 131 -11.57 -36.51 26.71
C TYR A 131 -11.10 -35.06 26.54
N ILE A 132 -10.32 -34.72 25.51
CA ILE A 132 -9.93 -33.33 25.24
C ILE A 132 -11.09 -32.55 24.63
N ARG A 133 -11.38 -31.34 25.13
CA ARG A 133 -12.45 -30.46 24.64
C ARG A 133 -11.97 -29.04 24.41
N ASP A 134 -12.62 -28.38 23.46
CA ASP A 134 -12.40 -26.97 23.12
C ASP A 134 -10.91 -26.64 22.86
N ALA A 135 -10.15 -27.63 22.35
CA ALA A 135 -8.74 -27.48 22.04
C ALA A 135 -8.58 -26.56 20.82
N HIS A 136 -7.62 -25.65 20.87
CA HIS A 136 -7.39 -24.72 19.77
C HIS A 136 -5.95 -24.23 19.72
N ALA A 137 -5.53 -23.83 18.52
CA ALA A 137 -4.39 -22.94 18.31
C ALA A 137 -4.96 -21.63 17.75
N SER A 138 -4.46 -20.49 18.19
CA SER A 138 -4.85 -19.20 17.63
C SER A 138 -3.62 -18.32 17.46
N VAL A 139 -3.31 -17.99 16.21
CA VAL A 139 -2.25 -17.03 15.88
C VAL A 139 -2.72 -15.65 16.32
N PHE A 140 -2.05 -15.13 17.34
CA PHE A 140 -2.28 -13.83 17.96
C PHE A 140 -1.76 -12.72 17.05
N ALA A 141 -0.47 -12.79 16.67
CA ALA A 141 0.15 -11.84 15.76
C ALA A 141 1.25 -12.51 14.93
N VAL A 142 1.49 -11.97 13.74
CA VAL A 142 2.70 -12.24 12.96
C VAL A 142 3.40 -10.90 12.84
N GLN A 143 4.63 -10.78 13.35
CA GLN A 143 5.29 -9.49 13.43
C GLN A 143 6.80 -9.54 13.14
N PRO A 144 7.39 -8.48 12.56
CA PRO A 144 6.68 -7.34 11.96
C PRO A 144 5.87 -7.78 10.72
N SER A 145 4.65 -7.24 10.54
CA SER A 145 3.85 -7.50 9.34
C SER A 145 2.95 -6.33 8.97
N THR A 146 2.66 -6.21 7.68
CA THR A 146 1.77 -5.20 7.12
C THR A 146 0.77 -5.83 6.17
N VAL A 147 -0.52 -5.57 6.37
CA VAL A 147 -1.57 -5.97 5.43
C VAL A 147 -1.75 -4.88 4.38
N LEU A 148 -1.30 -5.14 3.17
CA LEU A 148 -1.45 -4.24 2.03
C LEU A 148 -2.82 -4.42 1.39
N HIS A 149 -3.59 -3.34 1.26
CA HIS A 149 -4.87 -3.32 0.57
C HIS A 149 -4.71 -2.81 -0.87
N ALA A 150 -5.18 -3.60 -1.85
CA ALA A 150 -5.09 -3.28 -3.27
C ALA A 150 -6.32 -3.79 -4.03
N GLY A 151 -7.15 -2.85 -4.53
CA GLY A 151 -8.46 -3.17 -5.09
C GLY A 151 -9.30 -3.99 -4.10
N ASN A 152 -9.91 -5.06 -4.60
CA ASN A 152 -10.70 -5.98 -3.77
C ASN A 152 -9.86 -7.08 -3.08
N SER A 153 -8.55 -6.90 -2.96
CA SER A 153 -7.64 -7.91 -2.41
C SER A 153 -6.71 -7.33 -1.36
N SER A 154 -6.36 -8.17 -0.39
CA SER A 154 -5.39 -7.84 0.65
C SER A 154 -4.30 -8.90 0.70
N ALA A 155 -3.06 -8.48 0.96
CA ALA A 155 -1.93 -9.39 1.12
C ALA A 155 -1.12 -9.00 2.36
N ARG A 156 -0.78 -9.98 3.18
CA ARG A 156 0.04 -9.80 4.39
C ARG A 156 1.51 -9.94 4.03
N TYR A 157 2.25 -8.86 4.18
CA TYR A 157 3.69 -8.83 3.99
C TYR A 157 4.41 -8.99 5.32
N ILE A 158 5.49 -9.78 5.32
CA ILE A 158 6.38 -9.97 6.49
C ILE A 158 7.82 -9.69 6.08
N ALA A 159 8.67 -9.45 7.08
CA ALA A 159 10.10 -9.47 6.88
C ALA A 159 10.64 -10.91 6.69
N PRO A 160 11.86 -11.11 6.15
CA PRO A 160 12.46 -12.44 6.06
C PRO A 160 12.72 -13.12 7.41
N ALA A 161 12.73 -12.34 8.50
CA ALA A 161 12.84 -12.80 9.87
C ALA A 161 11.88 -12.01 10.78
N GLY A 162 11.39 -12.65 11.83
CA GLY A 162 10.41 -12.10 12.77
C GLY A 162 9.88 -13.20 13.68
N GLU A 163 8.70 -12.98 14.24
CA GLU A 163 8.07 -13.89 15.19
C GLU A 163 6.57 -14.08 14.93
N VAL A 164 6.04 -15.21 15.39
CA VAL A 164 4.63 -15.53 15.44
C VAL A 164 4.25 -15.73 16.90
N LEU A 165 3.34 -14.89 17.36
CA LEU A 165 2.76 -14.98 18.69
C LEU A 165 1.50 -15.84 18.59
N ALA A 166 1.33 -16.77 19.51
CA ALA A 166 0.18 -17.66 19.52
C ALA A 166 -0.29 -17.95 20.94
N ILE A 167 -1.59 -18.25 21.05
CA ILE A 167 -2.17 -18.79 22.27
C ILE A 167 -2.83 -20.13 21.99
N THR A 168 -2.89 -20.95 23.02
CA THR A 168 -3.59 -22.23 23.03
C THR A 168 -4.18 -22.49 24.41
N ASP A 169 -5.33 -23.15 24.42
CA ASP A 169 -5.95 -23.64 25.64
C ASP A 169 -6.89 -24.81 25.30
N TYR A 170 -7.24 -25.57 26.32
CA TYR A 170 -8.14 -26.71 26.23
C TYR A 170 -8.71 -27.03 27.61
N ARG A 171 -9.70 -27.91 27.66
CA ARG A 171 -10.16 -28.51 28.91
C ARG A 171 -10.31 -30.01 28.76
N VAL A 172 -10.34 -30.72 29.89
CA VAL A 172 -10.48 -32.16 29.96
C VAL A 172 -11.89 -32.52 30.43
N ARG A 173 -12.57 -33.35 29.64
CA ARG A 173 -13.82 -34.01 30.02
C ARG A 173 -13.50 -35.35 30.68
N VAL A 174 -13.60 -35.36 32.00
CA VAL A 174 -13.53 -36.58 32.81
C VAL A 174 -14.91 -37.27 32.79
N PRO A 175 -15.02 -38.58 32.53
CA PRO A 175 -16.28 -39.30 32.67
C PRO A 175 -16.80 -39.27 34.11
N ASP A 176 -18.12 -39.31 34.28
CA ASP A 176 -18.74 -39.38 35.60
C ASP A 176 -18.33 -40.65 36.36
N ASP A 177 -18.13 -40.52 37.67
CA ASP A 177 -17.97 -41.65 38.57
C ASP A 177 -19.28 -42.45 38.68
N ASP A 178 -19.17 -43.78 38.62
CA ASP A 178 -20.26 -44.69 38.98
C ASP A 178 -19.92 -45.37 40.30
N THR A 179 -20.62 -44.99 41.37
CA THR A 179 -20.36 -45.49 42.73
C THR A 179 -21.43 -46.47 43.21
N ASN A 180 -22.35 -46.90 42.34
CA ASN A 180 -23.48 -47.75 42.71
C ASN A 180 -23.27 -49.20 42.25
N GLY A 181 -23.87 -50.14 43.00
CA GLY A 181 -23.85 -51.56 42.63
C GLY A 181 -22.53 -52.29 42.91
N SER A 182 -22.43 -53.50 42.35
CA SER A 182 -21.31 -54.43 42.50
C SER A 182 -20.08 -54.08 41.66
N VAL A 183 -20.23 -53.20 40.67
CA VAL A 183 -19.12 -52.69 39.84
C VAL A 183 -19.17 -51.16 39.91
N ARG A 184 -18.05 -50.57 40.32
CA ARG A 184 -17.91 -49.11 40.48
C ARG A 184 -16.78 -48.60 39.61
N HIS A 185 -16.96 -47.43 39.01
CA HIS A 185 -16.00 -46.75 38.17
C HIS A 185 -15.63 -45.42 38.81
N GLN A 186 -14.33 -45.18 38.99
CA GLN A 186 -13.80 -43.91 39.45
C GLN A 186 -12.84 -43.36 38.42
N TRP A 187 -13.01 -42.10 38.04
CA TRP A 187 -12.22 -41.40 37.04
C TRP A 187 -11.55 -40.18 37.67
N SER A 188 -10.33 -39.93 37.25
CA SER A 188 -9.59 -38.73 37.63
C SER A 188 -8.57 -38.41 36.55
N ILE A 189 -8.15 -37.15 36.48
CA ILE A 189 -7.04 -36.76 35.62
C ILE A 189 -5.76 -37.30 36.28
N ASN A 190 -4.94 -38.02 35.51
CA ASN A 190 -3.63 -38.46 35.94
C ASN A 190 -2.56 -37.45 35.50
N GLU A 191 -2.64 -37.02 34.24
CA GLU A 191 -1.70 -36.09 33.61
C GLU A 191 -2.38 -35.43 32.42
N THR A 192 -2.08 -34.15 32.19
CA THR A 192 -2.48 -33.42 30.99
C THR A 192 -1.40 -32.40 30.65
N ALA A 193 -1.10 -32.24 29.36
CA ALA A 193 -0.01 -31.37 28.93
C ALA A 193 -0.22 -30.84 27.52
N ILE A 194 0.38 -29.66 27.27
CA ILE A 194 0.75 -29.22 25.93
C ILE A 194 2.11 -29.88 25.65
N ASP A 195 2.11 -30.88 24.78
CA ASP A 195 3.33 -31.64 24.43
C ASP A 195 4.28 -30.78 23.59
N GLY A 196 3.73 -29.90 22.75
CA GLY A 196 4.50 -28.99 21.92
C GLY A 196 3.63 -27.98 21.17
N VAL A 197 4.20 -26.80 20.94
CA VAL A 197 3.69 -25.74 20.06
C VAL A 197 4.76 -25.49 19.02
N GLU A 198 4.52 -25.87 17.76
CA GLU A 198 5.50 -25.74 16.69
C GLU A 198 5.05 -24.69 15.67
N LEU A 199 5.94 -23.75 15.33
CA LEU A 199 5.81 -22.92 14.13
C LEU A 199 6.43 -23.67 12.96
N ARG A 200 5.65 -23.84 11.89
CA ARG A 200 6.06 -24.60 10.71
C ARG A 200 5.76 -23.83 9.43
N THR A 201 6.56 -24.09 8.41
CA THR A 201 6.16 -23.93 7.01
C THR A 201 5.90 -25.31 6.41
N ASP A 202 5.39 -25.37 5.18
CA ASP A 202 5.10 -26.62 4.49
C ASP A 202 6.31 -27.60 4.46
N ASP A 203 7.54 -27.07 4.51
CA ASP A 203 8.78 -27.84 4.33
C ASP A 203 9.57 -28.13 5.63
N ARG A 204 9.28 -27.45 6.76
CA ARG A 204 10.06 -27.59 8.01
C ARG A 204 9.41 -26.96 9.26
N VAL A 205 9.82 -27.45 10.43
CA VAL A 205 9.67 -26.73 11.72
C VAL A 205 10.68 -25.59 11.75
N LEU A 206 10.23 -24.41 12.16
CA LEU A 206 11.02 -23.19 12.30
C LEU A 206 11.44 -22.98 13.75
N ASP A 207 10.49 -23.14 14.68
CA ASP A 207 10.68 -22.96 16.11
C ASP A 207 9.62 -23.73 16.91
N SER A 208 9.84 -23.91 18.22
CA SER A 208 8.98 -24.68 19.10
C SER A 208 8.95 -24.17 20.54
N ASP A 209 7.79 -24.29 21.20
CA ASP A 209 7.55 -23.98 22.61
C ASP A 209 6.65 -25.07 23.23
N THR A 210 6.27 -24.95 24.51
CA THR A 210 5.36 -25.88 25.23
C THR A 210 4.38 -25.12 26.14
N SER A 211 4.14 -23.84 25.87
CA SER A 211 3.37 -22.93 26.73
C SER A 211 2.01 -22.58 26.10
N HIS A 212 1.01 -22.27 26.94
CA HIS A 212 -0.27 -21.69 26.52
C HIS A 212 -0.12 -20.36 25.77
N ARG A 213 0.98 -19.65 26.02
CA ARG A 213 1.39 -18.43 25.31
C ARG A 213 2.74 -18.70 24.70
N SER A 214 2.84 -18.61 23.38
CA SER A 214 4.06 -18.93 22.65
C SER A 214 4.53 -17.75 21.83
N VAL A 215 5.84 -17.54 21.81
CA VAL A 215 6.53 -16.61 20.93
C VAL A 215 7.50 -17.45 20.10
N LEU A 216 7.23 -17.57 18.80
CA LEU A 216 7.90 -18.51 17.92
C LEU A 216 8.65 -17.75 16.82
N GLU A 217 9.97 -17.88 16.75
CA GLU A 217 10.80 -17.14 15.81
C GLU A 217 10.85 -17.79 14.42
N TYR A 218 11.05 -16.97 13.39
CA TYR A 218 11.37 -17.44 12.04
C TYR A 218 12.47 -16.59 11.41
N SER A 219 13.24 -17.21 10.52
CA SER A 219 14.28 -16.51 9.76
C SER A 219 14.56 -17.16 8.41
N GLY A 220 15.12 -16.36 7.50
CA GLY A 220 15.53 -16.81 6.18
C GLY A 220 14.37 -17.23 5.27
N LEU A 221 13.17 -16.69 5.50
CA LEU A 221 12.02 -16.95 4.64
C LEU A 221 12.14 -16.15 3.34
N SER A 222 11.49 -16.62 2.28
CA SER A 222 11.40 -15.92 0.99
C SER A 222 10.11 -16.30 0.24
N GLY A 223 9.67 -15.47 -0.71
CA GLY A 223 8.49 -15.75 -1.52
C GLY A 223 7.19 -15.79 -0.71
N THR A 224 6.21 -16.56 -1.19
CA THR A 224 4.95 -16.79 -0.47
C THR A 224 5.10 -17.95 0.50
N GLN A 225 4.67 -17.77 1.74
CA GLN A 225 4.75 -18.77 2.80
C GLN A 225 3.37 -18.98 3.43
N ASN A 226 3.17 -20.17 4.01
CA ASN A 226 2.07 -20.45 4.91
C ASN A 226 2.66 -20.74 6.28
N LEU A 227 2.54 -19.79 7.21
CA LEU A 227 3.00 -19.96 8.59
C LEU A 227 1.91 -20.69 9.37
N THR A 228 2.20 -21.89 9.83
CA THR A 228 1.26 -22.75 10.57
C THR A 228 1.78 -22.96 11.98
N VAL A 229 0.97 -22.60 12.97
CA VAL A 229 1.18 -22.98 14.36
C VAL A 229 0.43 -24.28 14.60
N ALA A 230 1.13 -25.32 15.01
CA ALA A 230 0.58 -26.62 15.37
C ALA A 230 0.78 -26.88 16.86
N VAL A 231 -0.28 -27.29 17.56
CA VAL A 231 -0.23 -27.58 18.99
C VAL A 231 -0.64 -29.04 19.20
N ASP A 232 0.22 -29.79 19.87
CA ASP A 232 -0.04 -31.16 20.30
C ASP A 232 -0.41 -31.18 21.79
N ILE A 233 -1.57 -31.73 22.10
CA ILE A 233 -2.11 -31.82 23.47
C ILE A 233 -2.32 -33.29 23.81
N SER A 234 -1.87 -33.70 24.99
CA SER A 234 -2.11 -35.03 25.52
C SER A 234 -2.82 -35.01 26.86
N VAL A 235 -3.66 -36.03 27.07
CA VAL A 235 -4.28 -36.31 28.36
C VAL A 235 -4.18 -37.79 28.68
N ARG A 236 -3.94 -38.08 29.95
CA ARG A 236 -3.98 -39.41 30.54
C ARG A 236 -4.92 -39.39 31.73
N LEU A 237 -5.95 -40.22 31.70
CA LEU A 237 -6.86 -40.41 32.81
C LEU A 237 -6.41 -41.60 33.67
N ASN A 238 -6.82 -41.58 34.93
CA ASN A 238 -6.72 -42.71 35.86
C ASN A 238 -8.13 -43.27 36.06
N HIS A 239 -8.36 -44.47 35.54
CA HIS A 239 -9.63 -45.18 35.65
C HIS A 239 -9.48 -46.34 36.62
N LYS A 240 -10.15 -46.26 37.76
CA LYS A 240 -10.22 -47.35 38.75
C LYS A 240 -11.58 -48.04 38.65
N LYS A 241 -11.56 -49.30 38.25
CA LYS A 241 -12.71 -50.18 38.28
C LYS A 241 -12.64 -51.02 39.55
N ARG A 242 -13.68 -50.93 40.37
CA ARG A 242 -13.81 -51.73 41.60
C ARG A 242 -14.92 -52.75 41.44
N THR A 243 -14.64 -54.00 41.74
CA THR A 243 -15.62 -55.10 41.65
C THR A 243 -15.77 -55.80 42.98
N CYS A 244 -17.02 -56.08 43.36
CA CYS A 244 -17.40 -56.81 44.56
C CYS A 244 -18.27 -58.00 44.17
N ASP A 245 -17.76 -59.21 44.41
CA ASP A 245 -18.45 -60.46 44.05
C ASP A 245 -19.58 -60.81 45.04
N GLU A 246 -19.48 -60.38 46.31
CA GLU A 246 -20.47 -60.60 47.37
C GLU A 246 -21.21 -59.30 47.70
N TYR A 247 -21.77 -58.65 46.67
CA TYR A 247 -22.53 -57.42 46.84
C TYR A 247 -23.99 -57.69 47.24
N ASP A 248 -24.41 -57.15 48.39
CA ASP A 248 -25.80 -57.16 48.84
C ASP A 248 -26.50 -55.81 48.57
N ASN A 249 -27.57 -55.86 47.78
CA ASN A 249 -28.32 -54.69 47.36
C ASN A 249 -29.20 -54.12 48.48
N ASP A 250 -29.54 -54.91 49.50
CA ASP A 250 -30.42 -54.49 50.60
C ASP A 250 -29.69 -53.69 51.69
N SER A 251 -28.36 -53.85 51.79
CA SER A 251 -27.54 -53.20 52.82
C SER A 251 -26.56 -52.16 52.26
N ASN A 252 -26.10 -52.28 51.01
CA ASN A 252 -25.12 -51.38 50.35
C ASN A 252 -23.73 -51.24 51.04
N PRO A 253 -23.21 -52.21 51.82
CA PRO A 253 -21.78 -52.49 51.83
C PRO A 253 -21.48 -53.71 50.96
N CYS A 254 -20.25 -53.73 50.44
CA CYS A 254 -19.65 -54.98 49.98
C CYS A 254 -19.30 -55.79 51.24
N ASP A 255 -19.86 -56.98 51.39
CA ASP A 255 -19.56 -57.86 52.53
C ASP A 255 -18.14 -58.46 52.44
N SER A 256 -17.56 -58.47 51.23
CA SER A 256 -16.17 -58.86 50.93
C SER A 256 -15.25 -57.64 50.74
N SER A 257 -13.97 -57.89 50.39
CA SER A 257 -13.06 -56.83 49.92
C SER A 257 -13.36 -56.46 48.46
N TRP A 258 -13.17 -55.19 48.09
CA TRP A 258 -13.21 -54.73 46.71
C TRP A 258 -11.94 -55.14 45.95
N GLU A 259 -12.10 -55.84 44.82
CA GLU A 259 -11.01 -55.99 43.84
C GLU A 259 -10.89 -54.67 43.05
N THR A 260 -9.66 -54.20 42.82
CA THR A 260 -9.41 -52.93 42.11
C THR A 260 -8.53 -53.17 40.89
N GLU A 261 -9.06 -52.88 39.72
CA GLU A 261 -8.34 -52.81 38.45
C GLU A 261 -8.09 -51.32 38.12
N THR A 262 -6.88 -50.98 37.67
CA THR A 262 -6.52 -49.60 37.31
C THR A 262 -6.02 -49.56 35.88
N GLU A 263 -6.68 -48.75 35.06
CA GLU A 263 -6.33 -48.47 33.67
C GLU A 263 -5.92 -47.02 33.50
N TYR A 264 -5.15 -46.74 32.45
CA TYR A 264 -4.73 -45.39 32.10
C TYR A 264 -5.09 -45.03 30.66
N PRO A 265 -6.36 -44.70 30.37
CA PRO A 265 -6.77 -44.25 29.05
C PRO A 265 -6.03 -42.96 28.66
N THR A 266 -5.52 -42.91 27.44
CA THR A 266 -4.80 -41.75 26.89
C THR A 266 -5.49 -41.24 25.64
N GLU A 267 -5.37 -39.94 25.39
CA GLU A 267 -5.75 -39.30 24.15
C GLU A 267 -4.73 -38.22 23.76
N GLN A 268 -4.56 -38.03 22.45
CA GLN A 268 -3.80 -36.93 21.87
C GLN A 268 -4.62 -36.24 20.78
N VAL A 269 -4.56 -34.91 20.74
CA VAL A 269 -5.18 -34.07 19.72
C VAL A 269 -4.16 -33.07 19.21
N THR A 270 -4.12 -32.87 17.89
CA THR A 270 -3.32 -31.85 17.23
C THR A 270 -4.24 -30.80 16.64
N VAL A 271 -4.06 -29.54 17.03
CA VAL A 271 -4.83 -28.40 16.49
C VAL A 271 -3.91 -27.43 15.77
N THR A 272 -4.42 -26.75 14.75
CA THR A 272 -3.60 -25.85 13.92
C THR A 272 -4.29 -24.55 13.57
N ASP A 273 -3.51 -23.48 13.45
CA ASP A 273 -3.93 -22.22 12.83
C ASP A 273 -2.85 -21.73 11.86
N SER A 274 -3.27 -21.13 10.74
CA SER A 274 -2.36 -20.79 9.65
C SER A 274 -2.59 -19.37 9.13
N ARG A 275 -1.49 -18.72 8.73
CA ARG A 275 -1.51 -17.40 8.09
C ARG A 275 -0.67 -17.45 6.81
N ARG A 276 -1.33 -17.15 5.68
CA ARG A 276 -0.65 -16.96 4.40
C ARG A 276 0.03 -15.59 4.36
N VAL A 277 1.30 -15.57 4.03
CA VAL A 277 2.14 -14.36 4.03
C VAL A 277 3.01 -14.27 2.77
N VAL A 278 3.44 -13.06 2.44
CA VAL A 278 4.40 -12.78 1.37
C VAL A 278 5.62 -12.13 1.99
N VAL A 279 6.80 -12.72 1.81
CA VAL A 279 8.03 -12.12 2.31
C VAL A 279 8.41 -10.94 1.43
N ASN A 280 8.49 -9.75 2.02
CA ASN A 280 8.96 -8.55 1.33
C ASN A 280 10.49 -8.53 1.36
N GLN A 281 11.15 -8.58 0.20
CA GLN A 281 12.61 -8.69 0.12
C GLN A 281 13.17 -7.81 -0.99
N PHE A 282 14.10 -6.92 -0.65
CA PHE A 282 14.74 -6.02 -1.62
C PHE A 282 15.67 -6.75 -2.58
N ASP A 283 15.66 -6.33 -3.85
CA ASP A 283 16.62 -6.80 -4.84
C ASP A 283 18.05 -6.34 -4.49
N ARG A 284 19.05 -6.98 -5.12
CA ARG A 284 20.48 -6.63 -4.94
C ARG A 284 21.03 -5.70 -6.03
N ASN A 285 20.31 -5.51 -7.14
CA ASN A 285 20.74 -4.73 -8.31
C ASN A 285 19.83 -3.49 -8.48
N ASN A 286 20.10 -2.39 -7.77
CA ASN A 286 19.01 -1.43 -7.53
C ASN A 286 19.13 -0.08 -8.23
N GLY A 287 19.90 0.04 -9.32
CA GLY A 287 19.82 1.27 -10.10
C GLY A 287 21.01 1.65 -10.97
N LYS A 288 20.87 2.84 -11.55
CA LYS A 288 21.94 3.55 -12.25
C LYS A 288 21.85 5.05 -11.99
N ARG A 289 23.01 5.72 -11.93
CA ARG A 289 23.14 7.17 -11.85
C ARG A 289 23.76 7.71 -13.13
N VAL A 290 23.38 8.93 -13.51
CA VAL A 290 24.04 9.72 -14.54
C VAL A 290 24.33 11.15 -14.05
N THR A 291 25.37 11.75 -14.58
CA THR A 291 25.68 13.18 -14.43
C THR A 291 25.44 13.93 -15.75
N PHE A 292 25.31 15.26 -15.73
CA PHE A 292 25.10 16.05 -16.95
C PHE A 292 26.29 16.98 -17.20
N GLU A 293 26.83 17.04 -18.42
CA GLU A 293 28.10 17.73 -18.67
C GLU A 293 28.09 19.25 -18.40
N ASN A 294 27.00 19.93 -18.74
CA ASN A 294 26.88 21.39 -18.66
C ASN A 294 25.78 21.86 -17.69
N ALA A 295 25.31 20.97 -16.81
CA ALA A 295 24.35 21.29 -15.77
C ALA A 295 24.83 20.71 -14.44
N ASN A 296 24.71 21.46 -13.35
CA ASN A 296 24.91 20.91 -12.01
C ASN A 296 23.70 20.03 -11.67
N ARG A 297 23.65 18.85 -12.28
CA ARG A 297 22.47 18.01 -12.33
C ARG A 297 22.90 16.56 -12.28
N THR A 298 22.17 15.78 -11.48
CA THR A 298 22.36 14.35 -11.32
C THR A 298 21.02 13.65 -11.49
N GLY A 299 20.99 12.57 -12.26
CA GLY A 299 19.82 11.70 -12.40
C GLY A 299 20.12 10.33 -11.80
N ALA A 300 19.13 9.69 -11.20
CA ALA A 300 19.24 8.30 -10.77
C ALA A 300 17.94 7.52 -11.04
N VAL A 301 18.10 6.25 -11.37
CA VAL A 301 17.03 5.27 -11.45
C VAL A 301 17.21 4.30 -10.30
N ILE A 302 16.13 4.00 -9.59
CA ILE A 302 16.13 3.12 -8.43
C ILE A 302 15.15 1.98 -8.69
N HIS A 303 15.60 0.75 -8.43
CA HIS A 303 14.81 -0.48 -8.57
C HIS A 303 14.73 -1.21 -7.21
N PRO A 304 13.78 -0.86 -6.32
CA PRO A 304 13.66 -1.50 -5.01
C PRO A 304 13.50 -3.03 -5.03
N GLY A 305 12.80 -3.58 -6.03
CA GLY A 305 12.50 -5.02 -6.13
C GLY A 305 11.48 -5.54 -5.11
N ALA A 306 11.02 -4.68 -4.20
CA ALA A 306 10.08 -4.97 -3.13
C ALA A 306 9.04 -3.87 -3.01
N MET A 307 7.99 -4.11 -2.21
CA MET A 307 7.09 -3.05 -1.78
C MET A 307 7.86 -2.14 -0.82
N TRP A 308 7.90 -0.85 -1.13
CA TRP A 308 8.69 0.15 -0.42
C TRP A 308 7.80 1.33 0.00
N SER A 309 8.13 1.92 1.15
CA SER A 309 7.43 3.07 1.73
C SER A 309 8.16 4.37 1.43
N THR A 310 9.49 4.36 1.49
CA THR A 310 10.33 5.55 1.41
C THR A 310 11.68 5.22 0.78
N VAL A 311 12.28 6.18 0.08
CA VAL A 311 13.67 6.14 -0.33
C VAL A 311 14.38 7.40 0.14
N ASP A 312 15.37 7.23 1.01
CA ASP A 312 16.26 8.31 1.44
C ASP A 312 17.43 8.39 0.45
N VAL A 313 17.58 9.55 -0.19
CA VAL A 313 18.70 9.89 -1.07
C VAL A 313 19.75 10.67 -0.29
N ASP A 314 19.34 11.64 0.50
CA ASP A 314 20.19 12.43 1.39
C ASP A 314 19.38 12.86 2.62
N SER A 315 20.00 13.53 3.60
CA SER A 315 19.35 13.93 4.86
C SER A 315 18.05 14.72 4.67
N ASP A 316 18.01 15.57 3.65
CA ASP A 316 16.86 16.45 3.35
C ASP A 316 16.10 16.03 2.07
N ALA A 317 16.52 14.91 1.46
CA ALA A 317 16.03 14.46 0.16
C ALA A 317 15.45 13.05 0.27
N ARG A 318 14.13 13.00 0.45
CA ARG A 318 13.36 11.78 0.68
C ARG A 318 12.24 11.65 -0.35
N LEU A 319 12.18 10.52 -1.03
CA LEU A 319 11.04 10.13 -1.85
C LEU A 319 10.08 9.29 -1.01
N ARG A 320 8.80 9.63 -1.03
CA ARG A 320 7.75 8.86 -0.36
C ARG A 320 6.95 8.06 -1.39
N GLY A 321 6.70 6.80 -1.07
CA GLY A 321 5.83 5.93 -1.85
C GLY A 321 4.36 6.32 -1.70
N ASN A 322 3.48 5.55 -2.32
CA ASN A 322 2.05 5.85 -2.34
C ASN A 322 1.33 5.52 -1.02
N TRP A 323 2.04 4.89 -0.08
CA TRP A 323 1.43 4.20 1.06
C TRP A 323 1.34 5.10 2.29
N ARG A 324 0.19 5.04 2.94
CA ARG A 324 0.02 5.42 4.34
C ARG A 324 -0.33 4.19 5.15
N PHE A 325 0.08 4.21 6.41
CA PHE A 325 -0.08 3.10 7.33
C PHE A 325 -1.09 3.47 8.41
N TYR A 326 -1.85 2.49 8.87
CA TYR A 326 -2.69 2.61 10.05
C TYR A 326 -2.68 1.28 10.79
N SER A 327 -3.23 1.25 12.00
CA SER A 327 -3.35 0.00 12.76
C SER A 327 -4.77 -0.19 13.27
N ALA A 328 -5.22 -1.44 13.27
CA ALA A 328 -6.56 -1.80 13.68
C ALA A 328 -6.54 -3.12 14.45
N GLY A 329 -7.61 -3.39 15.20
CA GLY A 329 -7.83 -4.67 15.86
C GLY A 329 -7.98 -5.82 14.85
N VAL A 330 -7.78 -7.04 15.32
CA VAL A 330 -8.01 -8.24 14.51
C VAL A 330 -9.40 -8.81 14.81
N ASP A 331 -10.18 -9.05 13.75
CA ASP A 331 -11.50 -9.69 13.85
C ASP A 331 -11.45 -11.01 14.64
N GLY A 332 -12.47 -11.22 15.47
CA GLY A 332 -12.61 -12.43 16.30
C GLY A 332 -11.85 -12.38 17.64
N TRP A 333 -11.13 -11.29 17.93
CA TRP A 333 -10.42 -11.07 19.19
C TRP A 333 -11.08 -10.06 20.13
N HIS A 334 -12.23 -9.49 19.78
CA HIS A 334 -12.93 -8.51 20.63
C HIS A 334 -13.53 -9.13 21.89
N THR A 335 -13.80 -10.43 21.85
CA THR A 335 -14.48 -11.18 22.91
C THR A 335 -13.71 -12.45 23.26
N MET A 336 -13.52 -12.67 24.55
CA MET A 336 -13.03 -13.93 25.10
C MET A 336 -14.19 -14.79 25.55
N VAL A 337 -14.16 -16.05 25.15
CA VAL A 337 -15.14 -17.06 25.50
C VAL A 337 -14.49 -18.02 26.46
N SER A 338 -15.13 -18.26 27.59
CA SER A 338 -14.72 -19.32 28.50
C SER A 338 -15.81 -20.36 28.69
N ARG A 339 -15.39 -21.63 28.66
CA ARG A 339 -16.27 -22.79 28.67
C ARG A 339 -15.86 -23.75 29.77
N THR A 340 -16.85 -24.25 30.47
CA THR A 340 -16.77 -25.41 31.35
C THR A 340 -17.67 -26.50 30.78
N GLU A 341 -17.86 -27.62 31.47
CA GLU A 341 -18.82 -28.64 31.02
C GLU A 341 -20.25 -28.09 30.86
N THR A 342 -20.69 -27.24 31.77
CA THR A 342 -22.11 -26.82 31.85
C THR A 342 -22.35 -25.35 31.57
N ASN A 343 -21.30 -24.53 31.56
CA ASN A 343 -21.42 -23.08 31.45
C ASN A 343 -20.52 -22.51 30.36
N THR A 344 -21.01 -21.47 29.69
CA THR A 344 -20.27 -20.65 28.73
C THR A 344 -20.45 -19.19 29.11
N THR A 345 -19.34 -18.48 29.31
CA THR A 345 -19.31 -17.06 29.63
C THR A 345 -18.55 -16.30 28.55
N GLN A 346 -19.08 -15.16 28.11
CA GLN A 346 -18.42 -14.26 27.17
C GLN A 346 -18.09 -12.94 27.89
N THR A 347 -16.87 -12.44 27.70
CA THR A 347 -16.41 -11.16 28.25
C THR A 347 -15.65 -10.39 27.17
N ASN A 348 -15.49 -9.07 27.37
CA ASN A 348 -14.51 -8.31 26.60
C ASN A 348 -13.16 -9.05 26.65
N SER A 349 -12.46 -9.08 25.54
CA SER A 349 -11.17 -9.75 25.49
C SER A 349 -10.15 -9.04 26.37
N SER A 350 -9.39 -9.83 27.13
CA SER A 350 -8.24 -9.36 27.91
C SER A 350 -7.00 -9.16 27.05
N VAL A 351 -7.02 -9.62 25.79
CA VAL A 351 -5.94 -9.43 24.82
C VAL A 351 -6.54 -9.05 23.46
N ARG A 352 -6.02 -8.02 22.84
CA ARG A 352 -6.51 -7.44 21.59
C ARG A 352 -5.32 -7.23 20.66
N PRO A 353 -4.98 -8.21 19.80
CA PRO A 353 -3.89 -8.04 18.87
C PRO A 353 -4.21 -6.91 17.89
N ALA A 354 -3.20 -6.09 17.61
CA ALA A 354 -3.23 -5.02 16.64
C ALA A 354 -2.46 -5.43 15.38
N GLN A 355 -2.93 -4.94 14.22
CA GLN A 355 -2.37 -5.22 12.92
C GLN A 355 -2.04 -3.92 12.20
N VAL A 356 -0.85 -3.83 11.59
CA VAL A 356 -0.53 -2.74 10.65
C VAL A 356 -1.15 -3.02 9.29
N HIS A 357 -1.77 -2.00 8.71
CA HIS A 357 -2.36 -1.97 7.39
C HIS A 357 -1.70 -0.88 6.53
N ALA A 358 -1.68 -1.08 5.22
CA ALA A 358 -1.18 -0.11 4.26
C ALA A 358 -2.20 0.12 3.15
N VAL A 359 -2.47 1.40 2.86
CA VAL A 359 -3.41 1.85 1.84
C VAL A 359 -2.78 2.91 0.94
N PRO A 360 -3.10 2.92 -0.36
CA PRO A 360 -2.59 3.94 -1.26
C PRO A 360 -3.38 5.24 -1.05
N THR A 361 -2.74 6.30 -0.58
CA THR A 361 -3.38 7.63 -0.44
C THR A 361 -2.88 8.63 -1.49
N GLN A 362 -1.97 8.21 -2.37
CA GLN A 362 -1.49 8.98 -3.50
C GLN A 362 -1.48 8.13 -4.77
N ASN A 363 -1.77 8.76 -5.91
CA ASN A 363 -1.80 8.06 -7.20
C ASN A 363 -0.40 7.59 -7.64
N GLN A 364 0.65 8.30 -7.25
CA GLN A 364 2.05 8.03 -7.57
C GLN A 364 2.93 8.45 -6.38
N PRO A 365 4.20 8.00 -6.33
CA PRO A 365 5.16 8.47 -5.35
C PRO A 365 5.28 10.00 -5.39
N ASP A 366 5.53 10.61 -4.24
CA ASP A 366 5.66 12.04 -4.10
C ASP A 366 6.88 12.44 -3.27
N MET A 367 7.15 13.74 -3.26
CA MET A 367 8.21 14.35 -2.47
C MET A 367 7.57 15.12 -1.33
N PRO A 368 7.68 14.66 -0.07
CA PRO A 368 7.10 15.35 1.09
C PRO A 368 7.81 16.68 1.41
N SER A 369 9.05 16.89 0.96
CA SER A 369 9.78 18.14 1.17
C SER A 369 9.06 19.30 0.45
N GLU A 370 8.49 20.23 1.21
CA GLU A 370 7.81 21.38 0.63
C GLU A 370 8.78 22.22 -0.19
N ALA A 371 8.47 22.39 -1.48
CA ALA A 371 8.96 23.51 -2.25
C ALA A 371 8.37 24.79 -1.64
N THR A 372 9.06 25.40 -0.68
CA THR A 372 8.67 26.74 -0.24
C THR A 372 8.82 27.69 -1.43
N ALA A 373 8.08 28.81 -1.46
CA ALA A 373 8.19 29.80 -2.53
C ALA A 373 9.63 30.34 -2.75
N ALA A 374 10.57 30.02 -1.84
CA ALA A 374 11.97 30.41 -1.87
C ALA A 374 12.95 29.28 -2.22
N ALA A 375 12.55 28.00 -2.25
CA ALA A 375 13.45 26.87 -2.47
C ALA A 375 12.87 25.81 -3.41
N GLU A 376 13.61 25.49 -4.48
CA GLU A 376 13.28 24.37 -5.36
C GLU A 376 13.38 23.04 -4.59
N PRO A 377 12.50 22.06 -4.90
CA PRO A 377 12.54 20.77 -4.24
C PRO A 377 13.87 20.06 -4.55
N PRO A 378 14.47 19.35 -3.59
CA PRO A 378 15.78 18.73 -3.77
C PRO A 378 15.77 17.59 -4.80
N LEU A 379 14.60 17.03 -5.10
CA LEU A 379 14.42 16.00 -6.12
C LEU A 379 13.20 16.31 -6.99
N VAL A 380 13.28 15.91 -8.25
CA VAL A 380 12.21 15.89 -9.24
C VAL A 380 12.01 14.46 -9.71
N ILE A 381 10.78 13.97 -9.70
CA ILE A 381 10.43 12.67 -10.27
C ILE A 381 10.31 12.82 -11.78
N GLU A 382 11.19 12.15 -12.52
CA GLU A 382 11.22 12.14 -13.99
C GLU A 382 10.33 11.04 -14.57
N ASN A 383 10.29 9.88 -13.90
CA ASN A 383 9.49 8.76 -14.34
C ASN A 383 9.15 7.81 -13.19
N VAL A 384 8.02 7.13 -13.33
CA VAL A 384 7.54 6.10 -12.40
C VAL A 384 7.17 4.88 -13.22
N TRP A 385 7.68 3.72 -12.84
CA TRP A 385 7.31 2.45 -13.44
C TRP A 385 6.53 1.61 -12.47
N GLY A 386 5.49 0.96 -12.98
CA GLY A 386 4.62 0.12 -12.19
C GLY A 386 3.41 -0.31 -12.99
N LYS A 387 2.53 -1.06 -12.35
CA LYS A 387 1.20 -1.36 -12.91
C LYS A 387 0.18 -0.46 -12.26
N GLU A 388 -0.69 0.14 -13.07
CA GLU A 388 -1.88 0.81 -12.55
C GLU A 388 -2.80 -0.22 -11.88
N ARG A 389 -3.34 0.15 -10.73
CA ARG A 389 -4.21 -0.67 -9.88
C ARG A 389 -5.35 0.19 -9.36
N ASP A 390 -6.48 -0.45 -9.14
CA ASP A 390 -7.60 0.16 -8.44
C ASP A 390 -7.29 0.27 -6.94
N GLY A 391 -7.72 1.36 -6.33
CA GLY A 391 -7.70 1.57 -4.90
C GLY A 391 -8.63 0.61 -4.15
N PRO A 392 -8.34 0.31 -2.88
CA PRO A 392 -9.23 -0.49 -2.06
C PRO A 392 -10.44 0.32 -1.58
N SER A 393 -11.54 -0.38 -1.28
CA SER A 393 -12.59 0.15 -0.42
C SER A 393 -12.36 -0.33 1.00
N LEU A 394 -12.38 0.59 1.97
CA LEU A 394 -12.25 0.26 3.39
C LEU A 394 -13.64 0.14 4.04
N SER A 395 -13.67 -0.38 5.28
CA SER A 395 -14.89 -0.33 6.09
C SER A 395 -15.26 1.12 6.35
N ASP A 396 -16.55 1.38 6.53
CA ASP A 396 -17.10 2.63 7.06
C ASP A 396 -16.59 3.02 8.44
N LYS A 397 -15.93 2.10 9.16
CA LYS A 397 -15.24 2.34 10.43
C LYS A 397 -13.83 2.91 10.28
N ILE A 398 -13.26 2.88 9.07
CA ILE A 398 -11.89 3.38 8.85
C ILE A 398 -11.97 4.74 8.14
N ASP A 399 -11.65 5.83 8.83
CA ASP A 399 -11.64 7.21 8.31
C ASP A 399 -10.31 7.56 7.63
N ILE A 400 -9.87 6.68 6.72
CA ILE A 400 -8.73 6.94 5.83
C ILE A 400 -9.24 6.79 4.41
N THR A 401 -9.05 7.83 3.60
CA THR A 401 -9.49 7.85 2.21
C THR A 401 -8.39 7.35 1.26
N PRO A 402 -8.48 6.13 0.70
CA PRO A 402 -7.55 5.69 -0.34
C PRO A 402 -7.88 6.38 -1.67
N VAL A 403 -6.90 6.46 -2.57
CA VAL A 403 -7.14 6.94 -3.93
C VAL A 403 -7.81 5.88 -4.79
N ASP A 404 -8.72 6.28 -5.68
CA ASP A 404 -9.45 5.36 -6.56
C ASP A 404 -8.54 4.54 -7.48
N ARG A 405 -7.42 5.10 -7.92
CA ARG A 405 -6.43 4.44 -8.78
C ARG A 405 -5.02 4.92 -8.47
N TYR A 406 -4.08 4.00 -8.47
CA TYR A 406 -2.68 4.28 -8.19
C TYR A 406 -1.73 3.44 -9.04
N VAL A 407 -0.49 3.90 -9.20
CA VAL A 407 0.60 3.12 -9.79
C VAL A 407 1.29 2.34 -8.68
N ASN A 408 1.22 1.02 -8.73
CA ASN A 408 2.02 0.16 -7.84
C ASN A 408 3.48 0.19 -8.33
N THR A 409 4.24 1.11 -7.74
CA THR A 409 5.56 1.52 -8.21
C THR A 409 6.62 0.47 -7.93
N THR A 410 7.19 -0.07 -9.01
CA THR A 410 8.34 -1.00 -8.95
C THR A 410 9.67 -0.28 -9.09
N SER A 411 9.69 0.91 -9.71
CA SER A 411 10.92 1.67 -9.94
C SER A 411 10.61 3.16 -10.14
N VAL A 412 11.61 4.00 -9.92
CA VAL A 412 11.47 5.46 -10.04
C VAL A 412 12.75 6.06 -10.63
N ALA A 413 12.59 7.04 -11.51
CA ALA A 413 13.67 7.89 -11.99
C ALA A 413 13.52 9.26 -11.33
N VAL A 414 14.58 9.69 -10.66
CA VAL A 414 14.65 10.98 -9.98
C VAL A 414 15.80 11.80 -10.54
N ARG A 415 15.69 13.12 -10.39
CA ARG A 415 16.72 14.08 -10.78
C ARG A 415 16.86 15.15 -9.71
N SER A 416 18.08 15.65 -9.52
CA SER A 416 18.34 16.83 -8.70
C SER A 416 19.22 17.82 -9.45
N GLU A 417 19.02 19.11 -9.18
CA GLU A 417 19.93 20.20 -9.56
C GLU A 417 20.69 20.79 -8.35
N THR A 418 20.31 20.41 -7.13
CA THR A 418 20.82 20.96 -5.88
C THR A 418 21.74 19.99 -5.15
N LEU A 419 21.49 18.69 -5.29
CA LEU A 419 22.28 17.64 -4.64
C LEU A 419 23.51 17.26 -5.49
N PRO A 420 24.69 17.11 -4.87
CA PRO A 420 25.88 16.66 -5.56
C PRO A 420 25.76 15.20 -6.00
N PRO A 421 26.53 14.75 -7.02
CA PRO A 421 26.48 13.36 -7.49
C PRO A 421 26.70 12.30 -6.41
N VAL A 422 27.52 12.61 -5.40
CA VAL A 422 27.84 11.73 -4.26
C VAL A 422 26.62 11.37 -3.41
N SER A 423 25.61 12.24 -3.33
CA SER A 423 24.34 11.93 -2.63
C SER A 423 23.57 10.79 -3.30
N PHE A 424 23.93 10.43 -4.53
CA PHE A 424 23.32 9.31 -5.26
C PHE A 424 24.24 8.09 -5.32
N ASP A 425 25.42 8.08 -4.66
CA ASP A 425 26.29 6.89 -4.61
C ASP A 425 25.62 5.76 -3.82
N GLU A 426 24.96 6.11 -2.72
CA GLU A 426 24.25 5.19 -1.85
C GLU A 426 22.87 5.75 -1.52
N MET A 427 21.85 4.89 -1.55
CA MET A 427 20.48 5.28 -1.21
C MET A 427 19.87 4.23 -0.30
N THR A 428 19.07 4.65 0.67
CA THR A 428 18.41 3.73 1.61
C THR A 428 16.95 3.58 1.25
N VAL A 429 16.56 2.36 0.88
CA VAL A 429 15.18 2.00 0.58
C VAL A 429 14.54 1.40 1.84
N HIS A 430 13.39 1.91 2.24
CA HIS A 430 12.59 1.42 3.36
C HIS A 430 11.36 0.66 2.86
N GLY A 431 11.02 -0.43 3.56
CA GLY A 431 9.95 -1.34 3.19
C GLY A 431 8.60 -0.91 3.73
N ILE A 432 7.55 -1.59 3.27
CA ILE A 432 6.22 -1.43 3.87
C ILE A 432 6.05 -2.25 5.16
N VAL A 433 7.04 -3.03 5.57
CA VAL A 433 7.07 -3.76 6.84
C VAL A 433 8.08 -3.07 7.74
N HIS A 434 7.73 -2.86 9.02
CA HIS A 434 8.60 -2.20 9.99
C HIS A 434 9.99 -2.88 10.09
N GLY A 435 11.02 -2.09 10.38
CA GLY A 435 12.41 -2.56 10.50
C GLY A 435 13.08 -2.94 9.17
N GLN A 436 12.36 -2.94 8.04
CA GLN A 436 12.94 -3.25 6.75
C GLN A 436 13.57 -2.03 6.10
N SER A 437 14.89 -2.03 6.02
CA SER A 437 15.62 -1.06 5.21
C SER A 437 16.80 -1.71 4.51
N ARG A 438 17.24 -1.09 3.42
CA ARG A 438 18.43 -1.51 2.70
C ARG A 438 19.11 -0.32 2.02
N THR A 439 20.36 -0.10 2.38
CA THR A 439 21.25 0.80 1.64
C THR A 439 21.77 0.09 0.39
N VAL A 440 21.70 0.78 -0.74
CA VAL A 440 22.10 0.27 -2.04
C VAL A 440 23.09 1.21 -2.69
N SER A 441 24.21 0.67 -3.14
CA SER A 441 25.13 1.37 -4.02
C SER A 441 24.54 1.47 -5.43
N ILE A 442 24.52 2.66 -5.99
CA ILE A 442 24.02 2.93 -7.34
C ILE A 442 25.20 3.00 -8.30
N ASN A 443 25.10 2.27 -9.41
CA ASN A 443 26.17 2.23 -10.40
C ASN A 443 26.24 3.55 -11.18
N ASP A 444 27.44 4.09 -11.35
CA ASP A 444 27.67 5.20 -12.27
C ASP A 444 27.61 4.71 -13.71
N ASN A 445 26.66 5.24 -14.48
CA ASN A 445 26.46 4.89 -15.88
C ASN A 445 27.03 5.96 -16.82
N GLY A 446 27.80 6.90 -16.30
CA GLY A 446 28.49 7.94 -17.04
C GLY A 446 27.74 9.26 -17.11
N THR A 447 28.12 10.06 -18.10
CA THR A 447 27.66 11.44 -18.22
C THR A 447 26.80 11.61 -19.46
N VAL A 448 25.66 12.27 -19.30
CA VAL A 448 24.81 12.78 -20.38
C VAL A 448 25.56 13.90 -21.08
N ARG A 449 25.97 13.59 -22.31
CA ARG A 449 26.78 14.45 -23.18
C ARG A 449 25.92 15.49 -23.88
N ASP A 450 26.49 16.66 -24.11
CA ASP A 450 25.76 17.71 -24.79
C ASP A 450 25.63 17.47 -26.29
N SER A 451 24.44 17.73 -26.82
CA SER A 451 24.16 17.69 -28.25
C SER A 451 24.22 19.10 -28.85
N ASN A 452 24.52 19.18 -30.14
CA ASN A 452 24.40 20.37 -30.97
C ASN A 452 23.49 20.05 -32.15
N LEU A 453 22.52 20.92 -32.42
CA LEU A 453 21.62 20.83 -33.57
C LEU A 453 21.95 21.95 -34.55
N GLU A 454 22.07 21.60 -35.82
CA GLU A 454 22.21 22.57 -36.92
C GLU A 454 21.08 22.39 -37.92
N LEU A 455 20.55 23.51 -38.43
CA LEU A 455 19.45 23.54 -39.39
C LEU A 455 19.90 24.25 -40.68
N SER A 456 19.65 23.61 -41.81
CA SER A 456 19.90 24.15 -43.14
C SER A 456 18.65 24.04 -44.00
N VAL A 457 18.15 25.16 -44.52
CA VAL A 457 17.03 25.17 -45.45
C VAL A 457 17.57 24.85 -46.85
N LEU A 458 17.25 23.66 -47.35
CA LEU A 458 17.69 23.22 -48.68
C LEU A 458 16.86 23.87 -49.78
N GLU A 459 15.54 23.88 -49.59
CA GLU A 459 14.59 24.45 -50.54
C GLU A 459 13.46 25.17 -49.80
N ALA A 460 12.98 26.28 -50.35
CA ALA A 460 11.80 26.98 -49.85
C ALA A 460 11.03 27.62 -51.00
N ASN A 461 9.78 27.20 -51.18
CA ASN A 461 8.88 27.67 -52.23
C ASN A 461 7.54 28.11 -51.62
N ALA A 462 6.61 28.59 -52.46
CA ALA A 462 5.32 29.10 -52.00
C ALA A 462 4.43 28.04 -51.29
N SER A 463 4.71 26.75 -51.48
CA SER A 463 3.94 25.63 -50.92
C SER A 463 4.62 24.92 -49.75
N GLY A 464 5.86 25.25 -49.39
CA GLY A 464 6.58 24.51 -48.35
C GLY A 464 8.08 24.79 -48.32
N ALA A 465 8.78 24.10 -47.42
CA ALA A 465 10.23 24.14 -47.31
C ALA A 465 10.80 22.77 -46.94
N VAL A 466 12.00 22.46 -47.44
CA VAL A 466 12.76 21.26 -47.09
C VAL A 466 13.92 21.67 -46.20
N VAL A 467 13.96 21.14 -44.99
CA VAL A 467 14.95 21.47 -43.97
C VAL A 467 15.80 20.23 -43.69
N GLN A 468 17.10 20.35 -43.89
CA GLN A 468 18.07 19.38 -43.43
C GLN A 468 18.52 19.74 -42.02
N THR A 469 18.55 18.74 -41.16
CA THR A 469 18.97 18.86 -39.77
C THR A 469 20.17 17.96 -39.55
N THR A 470 21.15 18.41 -38.77
CA THR A 470 22.34 17.64 -38.39
C THR A 470 22.53 17.72 -36.90
N VAL A 471 22.66 16.57 -36.25
CA VAL A 471 22.82 16.42 -34.81
C VAL A 471 24.18 15.82 -34.52
N THR A 472 24.97 16.51 -33.70
CA THR A 472 26.34 16.12 -33.34
C THR A 472 26.55 16.22 -31.83
N GLU A 473 27.49 15.44 -31.30
CA GLU A 473 27.96 15.62 -29.93
C GLU A 473 28.85 16.86 -29.85
N LYS A 474 28.62 17.72 -28.87
CA LYS A 474 29.14 19.09 -28.85
C LYS A 474 30.66 19.16 -28.68
N LYS A 475 31.30 18.22 -27.98
CA LYS A 475 32.74 18.23 -27.72
C LYS A 475 33.56 17.57 -28.83
N THR A 476 33.11 16.43 -29.35
CA THR A 476 33.82 15.63 -30.36
C THR A 476 33.43 16.00 -31.78
N GLY A 477 32.20 16.51 -31.98
CA GLY A 477 31.61 16.69 -33.31
C GLY A 477 31.11 15.39 -33.94
N ASP A 478 31.14 14.27 -33.22
CA ASP A 478 30.68 12.98 -33.74
C ASP A 478 29.17 13.00 -34.01
N PRO A 479 28.68 12.36 -35.08
CA PRO A 479 27.26 12.32 -35.39
C PRO A 479 26.48 11.53 -34.34
N ILE A 480 25.34 12.07 -33.89
CA ILE A 480 24.44 11.37 -32.95
C ILE A 480 23.40 10.60 -33.75
N THR A 481 23.38 9.27 -33.59
CA THR A 481 22.59 8.36 -34.43
C THR A 481 21.27 7.91 -33.79
N THR A 482 20.88 8.49 -32.64
CA THR A 482 19.68 8.13 -31.88
C THR A 482 18.84 9.36 -31.54
N GLY A 483 17.54 9.17 -31.29
CA GLY A 483 16.60 10.27 -31.00
C GLY A 483 15.88 10.81 -32.23
N ARG A 484 15.22 11.95 -32.07
CA ARG A 484 14.37 12.56 -33.10
C ARG A 484 14.60 14.07 -33.19
N VAL A 485 14.44 14.61 -34.39
CA VAL A 485 14.39 16.06 -34.61
C VAL A 485 12.98 16.45 -35.03
N THR A 486 12.49 17.53 -34.43
CA THR A 486 11.19 18.14 -34.73
C THR A 486 11.44 19.53 -35.29
N VAL A 487 10.81 19.85 -36.43
CA VAL A 487 10.84 21.17 -37.06
C VAL A 487 9.40 21.53 -37.43
N GLY A 488 8.87 22.60 -36.86
CA GLY A 488 7.43 22.90 -36.95
C GLY A 488 6.59 21.74 -36.36
N ASN A 489 5.62 21.24 -37.12
CA ASN A 489 4.76 20.12 -36.71
C ASN A 489 5.25 18.74 -37.22
N GLN A 490 6.42 18.69 -37.85
CA GLN A 490 6.95 17.50 -38.48
C GLN A 490 8.14 16.96 -37.67
N SER A 491 8.24 15.64 -37.53
CA SER A 491 9.36 15.00 -36.81
C SER A 491 9.93 13.82 -37.57
N ALA A 492 11.25 13.66 -37.52
CA ALA A 492 11.97 12.57 -38.15
C ALA A 492 13.04 12.00 -37.21
N ALA A 493 13.30 10.70 -37.32
CA ALA A 493 14.44 10.07 -36.63
C ALA A 493 15.75 10.46 -37.33
N VAL A 494 16.82 10.64 -36.55
CA VAL A 494 18.15 10.85 -37.10
C VAL A 494 18.70 9.56 -37.69
N ASN A 495 19.43 9.65 -38.80
CA ASN A 495 20.05 8.50 -39.44
C ASN A 495 21.46 8.21 -38.89
N ALA A 496 22.16 7.23 -39.47
CA ALA A 496 23.51 6.84 -39.07
C ALA A 496 24.59 7.93 -39.23
N SER A 497 24.29 9.04 -39.93
CA SER A 497 25.15 10.20 -40.07
C SER A 497 24.69 11.38 -39.20
N GLY A 498 23.75 11.16 -38.29
CA GLY A 498 23.16 12.20 -37.45
C GLY A 498 22.27 13.19 -38.19
N MET A 499 21.82 12.85 -39.41
CA MET A 499 21.01 13.74 -40.23
C MET A 499 19.54 13.31 -40.25
N ALA A 500 18.65 14.29 -40.35
CA ALA A 500 17.25 14.10 -40.69
C ALA A 500 16.80 15.18 -41.69
N VAL A 501 16.01 14.79 -42.69
CA VAL A 501 15.42 15.70 -43.67
C VAL A 501 13.93 15.79 -43.38
N ILE A 502 13.43 17.01 -43.24
CA ILE A 502 12.04 17.29 -42.87
C ILE A 502 11.42 18.18 -43.93
N GLU A 503 10.28 17.74 -44.47
CA GLU A 503 9.48 18.51 -45.42
C GLU A 503 8.35 19.22 -44.67
N LEU A 504 8.30 20.54 -44.79
CA LEU A 504 7.27 21.39 -44.18
C LEU A 504 6.16 21.63 -45.20
N GLU A 505 4.92 21.33 -44.80
CA GLU A 505 3.70 21.46 -45.63
C GLU A 505 3.30 22.92 -45.88
N GLU A 506 3.88 23.87 -45.14
CA GLU A 506 3.67 25.30 -45.31
C GLU A 506 5.00 26.04 -45.31
N ARG A 507 5.11 27.11 -46.10
CA ARG A 507 6.32 27.94 -46.14
C ARG A 507 6.46 28.73 -44.82
N PRO A 508 7.56 28.58 -44.07
CA PRO A 508 7.82 29.40 -42.89
C PRO A 508 8.02 30.87 -43.30
N SER A 509 7.51 31.80 -42.49
CA SER A 509 7.47 33.23 -42.83
C SER A 509 8.84 33.91 -42.88
N SER A 510 9.79 33.46 -42.05
CA SER A 510 11.14 34.06 -41.98
C SER A 510 12.16 33.21 -41.25
N VAL A 511 11.74 32.46 -40.22
CA VAL A 511 12.60 31.61 -39.38
C VAL A 511 12.03 30.21 -39.29
N VAL A 512 12.94 29.27 -39.06
CA VAL A 512 12.66 27.86 -38.79
C VAL A 512 13.31 27.51 -37.47
N ASP A 513 12.51 27.02 -36.53
CA ASP A 513 12.95 26.47 -35.26
C ASP A 513 12.96 24.95 -35.33
N GLY A 514 14.00 24.35 -34.75
CA GLY A 514 14.16 22.92 -34.65
C GLY A 514 14.58 22.51 -33.26
N GLN A 515 14.09 21.35 -32.83
CA GLN A 515 14.40 20.76 -31.54
C GLN A 515 14.83 19.31 -31.74
N TYR A 516 15.98 18.95 -31.19
CA TYR A 516 16.44 17.59 -31.05
C TYR A 516 16.00 17.06 -29.69
N THR A 517 15.27 15.94 -29.71
CA THR A 517 14.83 15.20 -28.53
C THR A 517 15.57 13.86 -28.49
N PRO A 518 16.49 13.67 -27.52
CA PRO A 518 17.15 12.38 -27.31
C PRO A 518 16.17 11.36 -26.74
N GLU A 519 16.59 10.10 -26.69
CA GLU A 519 15.91 9.13 -25.83
C GLU A 519 16.13 9.49 -24.35
N ASP A 520 15.13 9.21 -23.51
CA ASP A 520 15.24 9.49 -22.08
C ASP A 520 16.44 8.75 -21.46
N TRP A 521 17.29 9.48 -20.72
CA TRP A 521 18.52 8.95 -20.13
C TRP A 521 18.31 7.74 -19.21
N TRP A 522 17.11 7.62 -18.62
CA TRP A 522 16.74 6.50 -17.77
C TRP A 522 16.38 5.21 -18.55
N ARG A 523 16.15 5.28 -19.87
CA ARG A 523 15.80 4.13 -20.73
C ARG A 523 16.91 3.68 -21.67
N THR A 524 17.87 4.56 -21.94
CA THR A 524 18.90 4.33 -22.95
C THR A 524 20.30 4.25 -22.33
N GLU A 525 21.23 3.69 -23.09
CA GLU A 525 22.67 3.76 -22.82
C GLU A 525 23.35 4.88 -23.62
N HIS A 526 22.64 5.46 -24.59
CA HIS A 526 23.11 6.61 -25.38
C HIS A 526 22.74 7.92 -24.69
N LEU A 527 23.62 8.35 -23.79
CA LEU A 527 23.37 9.49 -22.91
C LEU A 527 23.65 10.83 -23.63
N TYR A 528 22.60 11.45 -24.15
CA TYR A 528 22.64 12.76 -24.83
C TYR A 528 21.59 13.73 -24.28
N SER A 529 21.88 15.03 -24.29
CA SER A 529 20.93 16.10 -23.90
C SER A 529 20.19 16.65 -25.12
N ALA A 530 19.02 17.27 -24.87
CA ALA A 530 18.26 17.95 -25.91
C ALA A 530 19.00 19.18 -26.44
N ALA A 531 18.77 19.53 -27.70
CA ALA A 531 19.36 20.70 -28.33
C ALA A 531 18.33 21.44 -29.19
N GLU A 532 18.45 22.76 -29.27
CA GLU A 532 17.58 23.61 -30.08
C GLU A 532 18.42 24.42 -31.06
N ALA A 533 17.81 24.74 -32.20
CA ALA A 533 18.46 25.54 -33.23
C ALA A 533 17.43 26.38 -33.97
N ARG A 534 17.90 27.50 -34.52
CA ARG A 534 17.11 28.41 -35.34
C ARG A 534 17.88 28.77 -36.60
N THR A 535 17.21 28.73 -37.75
CA THR A 535 17.76 29.18 -39.03
C THR A 535 16.78 30.08 -39.77
N THR A 536 17.27 30.86 -40.73
CA THR A 536 16.45 31.79 -41.51
C THR A 536 16.10 31.19 -42.87
N VAL A 537 14.86 31.43 -43.31
CA VAL A 537 14.43 31.05 -44.66
C VAL A 537 14.96 32.09 -45.64
N PRO A 538 15.62 31.70 -46.75
CA PRO A 538 16.04 32.63 -47.78
C PRO A 538 14.85 33.47 -48.29
N PRO A 539 15.02 34.80 -48.44
CA PRO A 539 13.95 35.67 -48.91
C PRO A 539 13.52 35.30 -50.33
N GLU A 540 12.21 35.23 -50.56
CA GLU A 540 11.63 35.08 -51.90
C GLU A 540 11.61 36.45 -52.58
N TYR A 541 12.69 36.80 -53.26
CA TYR A 541 12.65 37.99 -54.12
C TYR A 541 11.76 37.70 -55.34
N PRO A 542 10.83 38.61 -55.69
CA PRO A 542 10.11 38.49 -56.95
C PRO A 542 11.11 38.40 -58.10
N THR A 543 10.88 37.49 -59.04
CA THR A 543 11.74 37.38 -60.23
C THR A 543 11.84 38.72 -60.94
N PHE A 544 13.01 39.02 -61.52
CA PHE A 544 13.24 40.30 -62.23
C PHE A 544 12.12 40.60 -63.25
N GLN A 545 11.56 39.57 -63.89
CA GLN A 545 10.40 39.67 -64.77
C GLN A 545 9.15 40.24 -64.08
N LYS A 546 8.81 39.80 -62.87
CA LYS A 546 7.66 40.34 -62.11
C LYS A 546 7.92 41.78 -61.66
N LEU A 547 9.16 42.12 -61.30
CA LEU A 547 9.56 43.50 -61.00
C LEU A 547 9.42 44.40 -62.22
N VAL A 548 9.91 43.96 -63.39
CA VAL A 548 9.75 44.68 -64.65
C VAL A 548 8.28 44.81 -65.01
N GLN A 549 7.49 43.75 -64.90
CA GLN A 549 6.06 43.76 -65.20
C GLN A 549 5.29 44.69 -64.25
N LEU A 550 5.62 44.71 -62.96
CA LEU A 550 5.07 45.69 -62.01
C LEU A 550 5.37 47.10 -62.48
N VAL A 551 6.63 47.44 -62.75
CA VAL A 551 7.05 48.77 -63.24
C VAL A 551 6.31 49.14 -64.53
N LEU A 552 6.17 48.20 -65.47
CA LEU A 552 5.51 48.41 -66.75
C LEU A 552 4.00 48.63 -66.59
N VAL A 553 3.35 47.83 -65.74
CA VAL A 553 1.92 47.99 -65.41
C VAL A 553 1.68 49.31 -64.69
N THR A 554 2.54 49.69 -63.74
CA THR A 554 2.44 50.98 -63.04
C THR A 554 2.62 52.13 -64.03
N LEU A 555 3.63 52.09 -64.90
CA LEU A 555 3.82 53.09 -65.96
C LEU A 555 2.60 53.17 -66.89
N LEU A 556 2.05 52.04 -67.32
CA LEU A 556 0.85 51.97 -68.17
C LEU A 556 -0.39 52.50 -67.47
N TRP A 557 -0.53 52.29 -66.16
CA TRP A 557 -1.66 52.80 -65.36
C TRP A 557 -1.62 54.32 -65.17
N PHE A 558 -0.42 54.89 -65.02
CA PHE A 558 -0.24 56.33 -64.89
C PHE A 558 -0.13 57.04 -66.26
N LEU A 559 0.03 56.30 -67.34
CA LEU A 559 0.14 56.85 -68.70
C LEU A 559 -1.09 57.69 -69.13
N PRO A 560 -2.34 57.27 -68.87
CA PRO A 560 -3.53 58.09 -69.17
C PRO A 560 -3.58 59.38 -68.34
N ALA A 561 -3.16 59.34 -67.07
CA ALA A 561 -3.10 60.53 -66.23
C ALA A 561 -2.00 61.49 -66.69
N ALA A 562 -0.82 60.97 -67.03
CA ALA A 562 0.27 61.75 -67.60
C ALA A 562 -0.10 62.36 -68.96
N LEU A 563 -0.80 61.61 -69.82
CA LEU A 563 -1.32 62.11 -71.09
C LEU A 563 -2.46 63.11 -70.92
N ALA A 564 -3.33 62.94 -69.92
CA ALA A 564 -4.38 63.90 -69.60
C ALA A 564 -3.79 65.21 -69.07
N VAL A 565 -2.79 65.14 -68.18
CA VAL A 565 -2.04 66.30 -67.69
C VAL A 565 -1.29 66.99 -68.83
N TYR A 566 -0.60 66.23 -69.70
CA TYR A 566 0.07 66.77 -70.89
C TYR A 566 -0.91 67.38 -71.89
N GLY A 567 -2.05 66.72 -72.16
CA GLY A 567 -3.10 67.22 -73.03
C GLY A 567 -3.79 68.47 -72.48
N PHE A 568 -4.00 68.53 -71.16
CA PHE A 568 -4.51 69.70 -70.47
C PHE A 568 -3.52 70.87 -70.50
N ASP A 569 -2.22 70.61 -70.35
CA ASP A 569 -1.17 71.63 -70.49
C ASP A 569 -1.04 72.13 -71.93
N TYR A 570 -1.12 71.24 -72.92
CA TYR A 570 -1.12 71.59 -74.34
C TYR A 570 -2.34 72.44 -74.74
N LEU A 571 -3.54 72.10 -74.25
CA LEU A 571 -4.76 72.87 -74.51
C LEU A 571 -4.80 74.22 -73.78
N THR A 572 -4.05 74.36 -72.68
CA THR A 572 -3.96 75.61 -71.91
C THR A 572 -2.73 76.43 -72.26
N ASP A 573 -1.98 76.06 -73.31
CA ASP A 573 -0.79 76.75 -73.79
C ASP A 573 0.26 76.95 -72.68
N GLY A 574 0.44 75.91 -71.86
CA GLY A 574 1.39 75.87 -70.73
C GLY A 574 0.93 76.58 -69.45
N ALA A 575 -0.33 77.05 -69.38
CA ALA A 575 -0.81 77.82 -68.23
C ALA A 575 -1.12 76.95 -66.99
N ALA A 576 -1.41 75.66 -67.17
CA ALA A 576 -1.80 74.77 -66.08
C ALA A 576 -0.60 74.19 -65.30
N LEU A 577 0.52 73.86 -65.97
CA LEU A 577 1.74 73.34 -65.32
C LEU A 577 2.79 74.43 -65.08
N GLY A 578 2.49 75.70 -65.39
CA GLY A 578 3.38 76.83 -65.14
C GLY A 578 4.59 76.90 -66.10
N LEU A 579 4.52 76.25 -67.26
CA LEU A 579 5.62 76.15 -68.24
C LEU A 579 5.59 77.27 -69.30
N ARG A 580 5.03 78.45 -68.99
CA ARG A 580 5.14 79.60 -69.90
C ARG A 580 6.56 80.17 -69.89
N LYS A 581 7.23 80.12 -71.04
CA LYS A 581 8.36 81.02 -71.35
C LYS A 581 7.82 82.45 -71.42
N GLN A 582 8.16 83.28 -70.44
CA GLN A 582 8.04 84.73 -70.57
C GLN A 582 8.96 85.20 -71.71
N GLN A 583 8.38 85.76 -72.75
CA GLN A 583 9.02 86.77 -73.59
C GLN A 583 8.19 88.05 -73.52
#